data_AF-A0A5B0MBB7-F1
#
_entry.id   AF-A0A5B0MBB7-F1
#
_cell.length_a   1.000
_cell.length_b   1.000
_cell.length_c   1.000
_cell.angle_alpha   90.00
_cell.angle_beta   90.00
_cell.angle_gamma   90.00
#
_symmetry.space_group_name_H-M   'P 1'
#
loop_
_entity.id
_entity.type
_entity.pdbx_description
1 polymer ?
#
loop_
_entity_poly.entity_id
_entity_poly.type
_entity_poly.pdbx_seq_one_letter_code
_entity_poly.pdbx_strand_id
1 'polypeptide(L)'
;MISTSTNLVQLNKVDAFTKDGSTLWLPTRADLHILHSWKTSTLLSYNSAVKKFMAFQKSEKVTTFSLPIDETTLENFCILAGRNSVSSNTGKISATSLRKYLAGLKAWHTYHNKPFPTSNKTRINLILKASSREDKFTTRTSQKKPLMFWHMTHLWVTLSGGDDFDKAVLDLFIVAFWGLAR
;
A
#
# COMPACT_ATOMS: atom_id res chain seq x y z
N MET A 1 -32.14 13.13 -2.12
CA MET A 1 -32.00 11.78 -2.72
C MET A 1 -30.84 11.79 -3.72
N ILE A 2 -29.59 11.82 -3.25
CA ILE A 2 -28.41 11.78 -4.12
C ILE A 2 -27.49 10.66 -3.61
N SER A 3 -26.99 9.85 -4.54
CA SER A 3 -25.85 8.94 -4.38
C SER A 3 -26.08 7.56 -3.74
N THR A 4 -27.00 6.74 -4.23
CA THR A 4 -26.89 5.27 -4.02
C THR A 4 -25.96 4.64 -5.05
N SER A 5 -26.01 5.10 -6.32
CA SER A 5 -25.23 4.57 -7.44
C SER A 5 -23.72 4.88 -7.36
N THR A 6 -23.35 6.11 -7.01
CA THR A 6 -21.93 6.51 -6.85
C THR A 6 -21.26 5.80 -5.68
N ASN A 7 -22.00 5.57 -4.60
CA ASN A 7 -21.53 4.80 -3.45
C ASN A 7 -21.26 3.33 -3.82
N LEU A 8 -22.16 2.68 -4.58
CA LEU A 8 -21.97 1.31 -5.07
C LEU A 8 -20.71 1.16 -5.95
N VAL A 9 -20.43 2.12 -6.84
CA VAL A 9 -19.25 2.08 -7.72
C VAL A 9 -17.93 2.21 -6.93
N GLN A 10 -17.91 2.99 -5.85
CA GLN A 10 -16.73 3.10 -4.97
C GLN A 10 -16.55 1.85 -4.11
N LEU A 11 -17.64 1.26 -3.60
CA LEU A 11 -17.61 0.03 -2.81
C LEU A 11 -17.04 -1.17 -3.58
N ASN A 12 -17.34 -1.27 -4.88
CA ASN A 12 -16.76 -2.31 -5.75
C ASN A 12 -15.22 -2.27 -5.80
N LYS A 13 -14.60 -1.09 -5.61
CA LYS A 13 -13.15 -0.95 -5.61
C LYS A 13 -12.50 -1.40 -4.29
N VAL A 14 -13.28 -1.48 -3.21
CA VAL A 14 -12.84 -1.81 -1.85
C VAL A 14 -13.49 -3.10 -1.33
N ASP A 15 -13.89 -3.97 -2.26
CA ASP A 15 -14.66 -5.19 -2.02
C ASP A 15 -14.07 -6.13 -0.95
N ALA A 16 -12.75 -6.25 -0.87
CA ALA A 16 -12.10 -7.12 0.11
C ALA A 16 -12.11 -6.51 1.50
N PHE A 17 -11.93 -5.18 1.60
CA PHE A 17 -12.01 -4.45 2.86
C PHE A 17 -13.40 -4.51 3.48
N THR A 18 -14.46 -4.50 2.68
CA THR A 18 -15.83 -4.56 3.19
C THR A 18 -16.27 -5.95 3.64
N LYS A 19 -15.56 -7.02 3.27
CA LYS A 19 -15.85 -8.40 3.70
C LYS A 19 -15.39 -8.65 5.14
N ASP A 20 -16.11 -9.48 5.88
CA ASP A 20 -15.66 -10.02 7.17
C ASP A 20 -14.95 -11.36 6.90
N GLY A 21 -13.63 -11.30 6.71
CA GLY A 21 -12.84 -12.43 6.25
C GLY A 21 -13.28 -12.95 4.89
N SER A 22 -13.66 -14.22 4.82
CA SER A 22 -14.15 -14.86 3.59
C SER A 22 -15.63 -14.56 3.30
N THR A 23 -16.36 -13.95 4.24
CA THR A 23 -17.81 -13.76 4.12
C THR A 23 -18.18 -12.43 3.48
N LEU A 24 -19.14 -12.47 2.55
CA LEU A 24 -19.75 -11.27 2.01
C LEU A 24 -20.52 -10.57 3.13
N TRP A 25 -20.32 -9.27 3.25
CA TRP A 25 -21.00 -8.45 4.23
C TRP A 25 -21.58 -7.22 3.55
N LEU A 26 -22.84 -6.92 3.85
CA LEU A 26 -23.56 -5.79 3.27
C LEU A 26 -23.39 -4.59 4.22
N PRO A 27 -22.71 -3.50 3.80
CA PRO A 27 -22.47 -2.36 4.66
C PRO A 27 -23.77 -1.71 5.12
N THR A 28 -23.90 -1.44 6.42
CA THR A 28 -24.99 -0.64 6.98
C THR A 28 -24.76 0.84 6.72
N ARG A 29 -25.75 1.69 7.08
CA ARG A 29 -25.63 3.15 6.95
C ARG A 29 -24.46 3.70 7.78
N ALA A 30 -24.22 3.15 8.96
CA ALA A 30 -23.10 3.57 9.81
C ALA A 30 -21.76 3.25 9.13
N ASP A 31 -21.66 2.08 8.52
CA ASP A 31 -20.45 1.62 7.85
C ASP A 31 -20.12 2.46 6.63
N LEU A 32 -21.13 2.83 5.84
CA LEU A 32 -20.95 3.78 4.75
C LEU A 32 -20.39 5.11 5.25
N HIS A 33 -20.90 5.62 6.38
CA HIS A 33 -20.39 6.85 6.97
C HIS A 33 -18.95 6.71 7.48
N ILE A 34 -18.60 5.58 8.09
CA ILE A 34 -17.23 5.27 8.51
C ILE A 34 -16.30 5.20 7.31
N LEU A 35 -16.71 4.60 6.18
CA LEU A 35 -15.89 4.57 4.97
C LEU A 35 -15.54 5.97 4.46
N HIS A 36 -16.48 6.92 4.55
CA HIS A 36 -16.25 8.32 4.17
C HIS A 36 -15.22 9.04 5.06
N SER A 37 -14.88 8.49 6.23
CA SER A 37 -13.83 9.06 7.09
C SER A 37 -12.42 8.92 6.49
N TRP A 38 -12.22 8.02 5.53
CA TRP A 38 -10.92 7.81 4.87
C TRP A 38 -10.91 8.34 3.44
N LYS A 39 -9.75 8.88 3.02
CA LYS A 39 -9.52 9.22 1.61
C LYS A 39 -9.59 7.96 0.75
N THR A 40 -10.10 8.10 -0.48
CA THR A 40 -10.20 6.98 -1.43
C THR A 40 -8.86 6.28 -1.67
N SER A 41 -7.75 7.02 -1.77
CA SER A 41 -6.41 6.45 -1.92
C SER A 41 -5.98 5.59 -0.73
N THR A 42 -6.35 6.01 0.49
CA THR A 42 -6.10 5.26 1.72
C THR A 42 -6.91 3.97 1.75
N LEU A 43 -8.21 4.03 1.43
CA LEU A 43 -9.06 2.85 1.33
C LEU A 43 -8.57 1.85 0.30
N LEU A 44 -8.12 2.30 -0.87
CA LEU A 44 -7.53 1.42 -1.88
C LEU A 44 -6.28 0.73 -1.36
N SER A 45 -5.40 1.45 -0.65
CA SER A 45 -4.21 0.86 -0.02
C SER A 45 -4.57 -0.16 1.07
N TYR A 46 -5.61 0.10 1.86
CA TYR A 46 -6.08 -0.84 2.88
C TYR A 46 -6.72 -2.08 2.23
N ASN A 47 -7.52 -1.89 1.18
CA ASN A 47 -8.07 -2.99 0.39
C ASN A 47 -6.98 -3.88 -0.20
N SER A 48 -5.89 -3.30 -0.72
CA SER A 48 -4.72 -4.07 -1.19
C SER A 48 -4.06 -4.90 -0.07
N ALA A 49 -4.00 -4.36 1.15
CA ALA A 49 -3.48 -5.08 2.30
C ALA A 49 -4.35 -6.30 2.65
N VAL A 50 -5.67 -6.11 2.70
CA VAL A 50 -6.64 -7.18 2.96
C VAL A 50 -6.58 -8.24 1.85
N LYS A 51 -6.50 -7.85 0.57
CA LYS A 51 -6.32 -8.79 -0.56
C LYS A 51 -5.05 -9.62 -0.41
N LYS A 52 -3.93 -9.00 -0.01
CA LYS A 52 -2.68 -9.74 0.22
C LYS A 52 -2.83 -10.74 1.37
N PHE A 53 -3.52 -10.36 2.44
CA PHE A 53 -3.80 -11.25 3.57
C PHE A 53 -4.72 -12.42 3.18
N MET A 54 -5.79 -12.17 2.42
CA MET A 54 -6.65 -13.23 1.88
C MET A 54 -5.89 -14.19 0.96
N ALA A 55 -4.98 -13.67 0.12
CA ALA A 55 -4.12 -14.51 -0.71
C ALA A 55 -3.18 -15.39 0.12
N PHE A 56 -2.68 -14.88 1.24
CA PHE A 56 -1.90 -15.64 2.22
C PHE A 56 -2.74 -16.75 2.88
N GLN A 57 -3.95 -16.43 3.36
CA GLN A 57 -4.85 -17.45 3.91
C GLN A 57 -5.14 -18.56 2.89
N LYS A 58 -5.35 -18.18 1.62
CA LYS A 58 -5.52 -19.15 0.51
C LYS A 58 -4.29 -20.02 0.29
N SER A 59 -3.05 -19.49 0.41
CA SER A 59 -1.84 -20.31 0.30
C SER A 59 -1.65 -21.28 1.46
N GLU A 60 -2.13 -20.92 2.65
CA GLU A 60 -2.18 -21.79 3.84
C GLU A 60 -3.39 -22.76 3.82
N LYS A 61 -4.13 -22.83 2.70
CA LYS A 61 -5.34 -23.65 2.52
C LYS A 61 -6.49 -23.28 3.49
N VAL A 62 -6.46 -22.09 4.08
CA VAL A 62 -7.56 -21.52 4.88
C VAL A 62 -8.53 -20.82 3.92
N THR A 63 -9.61 -21.51 3.56
CA THR A 63 -10.62 -21.00 2.64
C THR A 63 -11.73 -20.21 3.34
N THR A 64 -11.97 -20.52 4.62
CA THR A 64 -12.99 -19.87 5.44
C THR A 64 -12.35 -19.30 6.71
N PHE A 65 -12.54 -18.00 6.93
CA PHE A 65 -12.12 -17.32 8.15
C PHE A 65 -12.96 -16.05 8.34
N SER A 66 -13.04 -15.57 9.57
CA SER A 66 -13.67 -14.31 9.94
C SER A 66 -12.78 -13.54 10.91
N LEU A 67 -13.11 -12.28 11.14
CA LEU A 67 -12.46 -11.47 12.16
C LEU A 67 -12.95 -11.84 13.57
N PRO A 68 -12.10 -11.75 14.61
CA PRO A 68 -10.73 -11.21 14.60
C PRO A 68 -9.67 -12.21 14.11
N ILE A 69 -8.63 -11.69 13.44
CA ILE A 69 -7.41 -12.45 13.13
C ILE A 69 -6.68 -12.81 14.43
N ASP A 70 -6.20 -14.07 14.51
CA ASP A 70 -5.36 -14.55 15.60
C ASP A 70 -3.92 -13.97 15.56
N GLU A 71 -3.29 -13.91 16.74
CA GLU A 71 -1.91 -13.43 16.89
C GLU A 71 -0.90 -14.25 16.09
N THR A 72 -1.05 -15.58 16.10
CA THR A 72 -0.17 -16.50 15.37
C THR A 72 -0.34 -16.33 13.87
N THR A 73 -1.59 -16.19 13.41
CA THR A 73 -1.89 -15.94 12.00
C THR A 73 -1.28 -14.61 11.52
N LEU A 74 -1.33 -13.58 12.36
CA LEU A 74 -0.73 -12.28 12.03
C LEU A 74 0.80 -12.34 11.95
N GLU A 75 1.46 -13.07 12.86
CA GLU A 75 2.91 -13.31 12.80
C GLU A 75 3.30 -14.10 11.55
N ASN A 76 2.59 -15.19 11.26
CA ASN A 76 2.83 -16.03 10.08
C ASN A 76 2.65 -15.22 8.79
N PHE A 77 1.61 -14.38 8.72
CA PHE A 77 1.44 -13.44 7.62
C PHE A 77 2.65 -12.51 7.48
N CYS A 78 3.16 -11.93 8.58
CA CYS A 78 4.31 -11.03 8.53
C CYS A 78 5.58 -11.75 8.04
N ILE A 79 5.79 -12.99 8.48
CA ILE A 79 6.92 -13.82 8.04
C ILE A 79 6.79 -14.07 6.54
N LEU A 80 5.67 -14.62 6.06
CA LEU A 80 5.53 -14.99 4.65
C LEU A 80 5.46 -13.79 3.71
N ALA A 81 4.78 -12.71 4.11
CA ALA A 81 4.67 -11.52 3.27
C ALA A 81 5.99 -10.73 3.24
N GLY A 82 6.70 -10.62 4.37
CA GLY A 82 7.92 -9.84 4.48
C GLY A 82 9.12 -10.48 3.79
N ARG A 83 10.06 -9.66 3.30
CA ARG A 83 11.39 -10.17 2.93
C ARG A 83 12.07 -10.78 4.14
N ASN A 84 12.57 -11.99 3.98
CA ASN A 84 13.23 -12.77 5.03
C ASN A 84 14.14 -13.82 4.35
N SER A 85 15.08 -14.38 5.09
CA SER A 85 15.97 -15.47 4.65
C SER A 85 15.43 -16.87 4.95
N VAL A 86 14.35 -16.98 5.71
CA VAL A 86 13.81 -18.26 6.24
C VAL A 86 12.74 -18.90 5.37
N SER A 87 12.20 -18.18 4.38
CA SER A 87 11.23 -18.68 3.40
C SER A 87 11.65 -18.30 1.98
N SER A 88 11.26 -19.09 0.98
CA SER A 88 11.62 -18.85 -0.44
C SER A 88 10.42 -18.44 -1.30
N ASN A 89 9.30 -18.06 -0.67
CA ASN A 89 8.08 -17.72 -1.40
C ASN A 89 8.24 -16.45 -2.25
N THR A 90 7.59 -16.46 -3.42
CA THR A 90 7.58 -15.31 -4.34
C THR A 90 6.65 -14.20 -3.84
N GLY A 91 6.85 -12.98 -4.34
CA GLY A 91 5.97 -11.85 -4.03
C GLY A 91 6.13 -11.25 -2.64
N LYS A 92 7.30 -11.44 -2.02
CA LYS A 92 7.71 -10.79 -0.76
C LYS A 92 7.78 -9.26 -0.90
N ILE A 93 7.32 -8.56 0.12
CA ILE A 93 7.26 -7.10 0.19
C ILE A 93 8.26 -6.55 1.20
N SER A 94 8.63 -5.28 1.02
CA SER A 94 9.50 -4.60 1.98
C SER A 94 8.84 -4.43 3.35
N ALA A 95 9.66 -4.28 4.38
CA ALA A 95 9.22 -3.96 5.73
C ALA A 95 8.43 -2.64 5.79
N THR A 96 8.71 -1.68 4.90
CA THR A 96 7.93 -0.43 4.78
C THR A 96 6.52 -0.69 4.25
N SER A 97 6.38 -1.53 3.22
CA SER A 97 5.08 -1.93 2.68
C SER A 97 4.32 -2.81 3.67
N LEU A 98 5.02 -3.73 4.36
CA LEU A 98 4.41 -4.59 5.38
C LEU A 98 3.83 -3.78 6.54
N ARG A 99 4.51 -2.71 7.00
CA ARG A 99 3.95 -1.76 7.98
C ARG A 99 2.66 -1.10 7.50
N LYS A 100 2.61 -0.69 6.22
CA LYS A 100 1.38 -0.13 5.62
C LYS A 100 0.26 -1.17 5.60
N TYR A 101 0.59 -2.42 5.33
CA TYR A 101 -0.40 -3.50 5.32
C TYR A 101 -0.93 -3.79 6.72
N LEU A 102 -0.07 -3.80 7.75
CA LEU A 102 -0.51 -3.90 9.15
C LEU A 102 -1.46 -2.77 9.54
N ALA A 103 -1.21 -1.54 9.10
CA ALA A 103 -2.13 -0.43 9.33
C ALA A 103 -3.48 -0.66 8.63
N GLY A 104 -3.48 -1.19 7.41
CA GLY A 104 -4.70 -1.57 6.68
C GLY A 104 -5.48 -2.70 7.36
N LEU A 105 -4.80 -3.73 7.88
CA LEU A 105 -5.45 -4.80 8.64
C LEU A 105 -6.04 -4.28 9.95
N LYS A 106 -5.34 -3.39 10.66
CA LYS A 106 -5.88 -2.74 11.86
C LYS A 106 -7.13 -1.90 11.55
N ALA A 107 -7.11 -1.15 10.44
CA ALA A 107 -8.27 -0.40 9.98
C ALA A 107 -9.44 -1.32 9.60
N TRP A 108 -9.16 -2.47 8.99
CA TRP A 108 -10.15 -3.48 8.65
C TRP A 108 -10.86 -4.03 9.88
N HIS A 109 -10.09 -4.38 10.93
CA HIS A 109 -10.65 -4.75 12.23
C HIS A 109 -11.50 -3.64 12.86
N THR A 110 -11.02 -2.39 12.80
CA THR A 110 -11.73 -1.22 13.34
C THR A 110 -13.06 -0.99 12.64
N TYR A 111 -13.09 -1.12 11.30
CA TYR A 111 -14.29 -1.00 10.48
C TYR A 111 -15.35 -2.04 10.86
N HIS A 112 -14.95 -3.29 11.07
CA HIS A 112 -15.85 -4.38 11.48
C HIS A 112 -16.15 -4.41 12.98
N ASN A 113 -15.66 -3.42 13.74
CA ASN A 113 -15.78 -3.37 15.20
C ASN A 113 -15.28 -4.66 15.89
N LYS A 114 -14.12 -5.18 15.43
CA LYS A 114 -13.46 -6.36 15.97
C LYS A 114 -12.11 -5.99 16.58
N PRO A 115 -11.69 -6.63 17.69
CA PRO A 115 -10.40 -6.32 18.31
C PRO A 115 -9.25 -6.74 17.39
N PHE A 116 -8.24 -5.89 17.25
CA PHE A 116 -6.99 -6.24 16.56
C PHE A 116 -6.01 -6.85 17.56
N PRO A 117 -5.33 -7.97 17.24
CA PRO A 117 -4.34 -8.59 18.13
C PRO A 117 -3.22 -7.60 18.50
N THR A 118 -3.03 -7.35 19.79
CA THR A 118 -2.03 -6.41 20.29
C THR A 118 -0.96 -7.03 21.19
N SER A 119 -1.16 -8.25 21.71
CA SER A 119 -0.21 -8.84 22.67
C SER A 119 1.13 -9.16 22.00
N ASN A 120 1.10 -9.57 20.73
CA ASN A 120 2.27 -9.90 19.91
C ASN A 120 3.00 -8.69 19.28
N LYS A 121 2.64 -7.46 19.63
CA LYS A 121 3.21 -6.23 19.01
C LYS A 121 4.74 -6.20 19.05
N THR A 122 5.36 -6.63 20.15
CA THR A 122 6.82 -6.67 20.29
C THR A 122 7.45 -7.67 19.31
N ARG A 123 6.84 -8.85 19.14
CA ARG A 123 7.30 -9.88 18.20
C ARG A 123 7.17 -9.41 16.75
N ILE A 124 6.03 -8.81 16.38
CA ILE A 124 5.83 -8.20 15.05
C ILE A 124 6.91 -7.15 14.75
N ASN A 125 7.25 -6.30 15.72
CA ASN A 125 8.32 -5.31 15.55
C ASN A 125 9.69 -5.95 15.30
N LEU A 126 10.00 -7.07 15.96
CA LEU A 126 11.22 -7.84 15.70
C LEU A 126 11.23 -8.45 14.30
N ILE A 127 10.10 -9.03 13.86
CA ILE A 127 9.93 -9.56 12.49
C ILE A 127 10.14 -8.44 11.46
N LEU A 128 9.50 -7.29 11.65
CA LEU A 128 9.68 -6.12 10.79
C LEU A 128 11.12 -5.60 10.77
N LYS A 129 11.82 -5.64 11.92
CA LYS A 129 13.23 -5.26 12.02
C LYS A 129 14.11 -6.24 11.25
N ALA A 130 13.88 -7.54 11.38
CA ALA A 130 14.59 -8.56 10.61
C ALA A 130 14.35 -8.36 9.10
N SER A 131 13.09 -8.16 8.69
CA SER A 131 12.74 -7.90 7.30
C SER A 131 13.40 -6.63 6.74
N SER A 132 13.52 -5.57 7.56
CA SER A 132 14.20 -4.35 7.15
C SER A 132 15.71 -4.50 6.95
N ARG A 133 16.34 -5.52 7.57
CA ARG A 133 17.75 -5.84 7.31
C ARG A 133 17.90 -6.52 5.96
N GLU A 134 17.02 -7.47 5.65
CA GLU A 134 16.96 -8.16 4.35
C GLU A 134 16.63 -7.19 3.20
N ASP A 135 15.77 -6.21 3.46
CA ASP A 135 15.48 -5.15 2.51
C ASP A 135 16.75 -4.47 2.04
N LYS A 136 17.71 -4.15 2.92
CA LYS A 136 18.94 -3.43 2.54
C LYS A 136 19.77 -4.18 1.50
N PHE A 137 19.79 -5.52 1.57
CA PHE A 137 20.50 -6.35 0.59
C PHE A 137 19.77 -6.40 -0.76
N THR A 138 18.44 -6.31 -0.75
CA THR A 138 17.60 -6.34 -1.96
C THR A 138 17.42 -4.96 -2.61
N THR A 139 17.38 -3.89 -1.81
CA THR A 139 17.07 -2.52 -2.23
C THR A 139 18.28 -1.75 -2.75
N ARG A 140 19.29 -2.44 -3.29
CA ARG A 140 20.27 -1.78 -4.18
C ARG A 140 19.65 -1.41 -5.54
N THR A 141 18.33 -1.19 -5.57
CA THR A 141 17.64 -0.48 -6.65
C THR A 141 18.26 0.90 -6.72
N SER A 142 18.83 1.25 -7.87
CA SER A 142 19.47 2.54 -8.09
C SER A 142 18.57 3.64 -7.53
N GLN A 143 19.09 4.42 -6.57
CA GLN A 143 18.43 5.67 -6.20
C GLN A 143 18.15 6.42 -7.50
N LYS A 144 16.96 7.03 -7.62
CA LYS A 144 16.67 7.92 -8.74
C LYS A 144 17.85 8.88 -8.83
N LYS A 145 18.63 8.77 -9.91
CA LYS A 145 19.82 9.60 -10.05
C LYS A 145 19.34 11.05 -10.04
N PRO A 146 20.05 11.95 -9.33
CA PRO A 146 19.75 13.37 -9.41
C PRO A 146 19.64 13.79 -10.87
N LEU A 147 18.73 14.72 -11.16
CA LEU A 147 18.65 15.32 -12.48
C LEU A 147 19.99 16.03 -12.71
N MET A 148 20.81 15.49 -13.61
CA MET A 148 22.16 16.01 -13.85
C MET A 148 22.11 17.16 -14.85
N PHE A 149 23.10 18.04 -14.80
CA PHE A 149 23.27 19.15 -15.75
C PHE A 149 23.22 18.68 -17.21
N TRP A 150 23.75 17.49 -17.52
CA TRP A 150 23.70 16.93 -18.88
C TRP A 150 22.28 16.66 -19.40
N HIS A 151 21.31 16.37 -18.52
CA HIS A 151 19.90 16.27 -18.94
C HIS A 151 19.34 17.64 -19.31
N MET A 152 19.75 18.71 -18.62
CA MET A 152 19.38 20.08 -18.97
C MET A 152 19.98 20.51 -20.31
N THR A 153 21.26 20.21 -20.56
CA THR A 153 21.88 20.52 -21.85
C THR A 153 21.21 19.76 -22.99
N HIS A 154 20.79 18.52 -22.75
CA HIS A 154 20.04 17.73 -23.73
C HIS A 154 18.67 18.35 -24.03
N LEU A 155 17.89 18.67 -22.99
CA LEU A 155 16.59 19.35 -23.15
C LEU A 155 16.72 20.70 -23.87
N TRP A 156 17.75 21.47 -23.54
CA TRP A 156 18.03 22.74 -24.21
C TRP A 156 18.29 22.55 -25.71
N VAL A 157 19.18 21.63 -26.09
CA VAL A 157 19.48 21.36 -27.50
C VAL A 157 18.26 20.84 -28.25
N THR A 158 17.44 20.00 -27.61
CA THR A 158 16.26 19.40 -28.26
C THR A 158 15.09 20.36 -28.39
N LEU A 159 14.86 21.25 -27.41
CA LEU A 159 13.63 22.04 -27.33
C LEU A 159 13.82 23.54 -27.68
N SER A 160 15.05 24.06 -27.66
CA SER A 160 15.29 25.50 -27.93
C SER A 160 14.93 25.93 -29.36
N GLY A 161 15.05 25.02 -30.33
CA GLY A 161 14.69 25.26 -31.73
C GLY A 161 13.25 24.83 -32.09
N GLY A 162 12.48 24.33 -31.12
CA GLY A 162 11.15 23.81 -31.31
C GLY A 162 10.06 24.89 -31.41
N ASP A 163 8.81 24.44 -31.33
CA ASP A 163 7.65 25.33 -31.34
C ASP A 163 7.48 26.06 -29.98
N ASP A 164 6.45 26.91 -29.87
CA ASP A 164 6.21 27.67 -28.63
C ASP A 164 5.85 26.78 -27.44
N PHE A 165 5.32 25.57 -27.70
CA PHE A 165 5.07 24.59 -26.64
C PHE A 165 6.39 23.98 -26.14
N ASP A 166 7.30 23.59 -27.04
CA ASP A 166 8.62 23.08 -26.70
C ASP A 166 9.42 24.09 -25.87
N LYS A 167 9.37 25.38 -26.24
CA LYS A 167 10.00 26.46 -25.47
C LYS A 167 9.36 26.64 -24.09
N ALA A 168 8.03 26.59 -24.00
CA ALA A 168 7.34 26.66 -22.71
C ALA A 168 7.67 25.47 -21.78
N VAL A 169 7.82 24.27 -22.36
CA VAL A 169 8.28 23.09 -21.63
C VAL A 169 9.72 23.28 -21.14
N LEU A 170 10.61 23.80 -21.98
CA LEU A 170 12.00 24.10 -21.61
C LEU A 170 12.08 25.09 -20.44
N ASP A 171 11.31 26.18 -20.49
CA ASP A 171 11.24 27.18 -19.42
C ASP A 171 10.76 26.58 -18.09
N LEU A 172 9.71 25.73 -18.14
CA LEU A 172 9.22 25.02 -16.95
C LEU A 172 10.31 24.12 -16.34
N PHE A 173 11.07 23.41 -17.16
CA PHE A 173 12.16 22.55 -16.70
C PHE A 173 13.31 23.35 -16.09
N ILE A 174 13.66 24.52 -16.65
CA ILE A 174 14.68 25.42 -16.08
C ILE A 174 14.25 25.88 -14.68
N VAL A 175 13.02 26.39 -14.54
CA VAL A 175 12.51 26.87 -13.25
C VAL A 175 12.43 25.74 -12.22
N ALA A 176 11.93 24.56 -12.60
CA ALA A 176 11.83 23.42 -11.70
C ALA A 176 13.21 22.90 -11.25
N PHE A 177 14.19 22.85 -12.16
CA PHE A 177 15.55 22.42 -11.85
C PHE A 177 16.20 23.34 -10.81
N TRP A 178 16.17 24.65 -11.04
CA TRP A 178 16.76 25.63 -10.11
C TRP A 178 15.95 25.80 -8.82
N GLY A 179 14.64 25.55 -8.86
CA GLY A 179 13.78 25.51 -7.67
C GLY A 179 14.09 24.34 -6.72
N LEU A 180 14.61 23.23 -7.25
CA LEU A 180 15.07 22.07 -6.45
C LEU A 180 16.49 22.26 -5.87
N ALA A 181 17.24 23.24 -6.36
CA ALA A 181 18.61 23.54 -5.91
C ALA A 181 18.68 24.57 -4.77
N ARG A 182 17.52 25.01 -4.25
CA ARG A 182 17.38 25.97 -3.15
C ARG A 182 17.15 25.26 -1.82
#